data_AF-A0A494Z7V1-F1
#
_entry.id   AF-A0A494Z7V1-F1
#
_cell.length_a   1.000
_cell.length_b   1.000
_cell.length_c   1.000
_cell.angle_alpha   90.00
_cell.angle_beta   90.00
_cell.angle_gamma   90.00
#
_symmetry.space_group_name_H-M   'P 1'
#
loop_
_entity.id
_entity.type
_entity.pdbx_description
1 polymer ?
#
loop_
_entity_poly.entity_id
_entity_poly.type
_entity_poly.pdbx_seq_one_letter_code
_entity_poly.pdbx_strand_id
1 'polypeptide(L)'
;MRNNYLSFLLLGLTAFFIASFFVIFFAASTANEGKEENTTEEPAENEDNNSDSDDDEKEPDNGEDGNNGEESNNGDDGNNEEESDNDDDGNNGEESNNDNDGNNGEESNNGDDGNNEEEEGNNEESEQQLYWGIDSASYTTEDLYACVVDNFGDPEVWGRYLGDREDISAGLDTDEVAYLHENGIPILVIYNHVNDARGYDHGVEHGESAIAMAEELGVPEGVAIFVDIEPNYPVDAAFMEGWYEALEASAYYPAVYGVFDEGSELDESYKAMAEEIQEKMIVWTAFPQEEITTKDNAPEFNPQGPDTSLLYGWQYAIDAETCNIDTNLFTNEMMDYLWQE
;
A
#
# COMPACT_ATOMS: atom_id res chain seq x y z
N MET A 1 56.72 -23.41 8.23
CA MET A 1 55.77 -24.52 8.46
C MET A 1 54.83 -24.15 9.60
N ARG A 2 53.95 -23.17 9.36
CA ARG A 2 52.93 -22.73 10.31
C ARG A 2 51.95 -21.88 9.50
N ASN A 3 50.94 -22.55 8.94
CA ASN A 3 49.73 -22.04 8.31
C ASN A 3 49.00 -23.30 7.85
N ASN A 4 47.82 -23.59 8.43
CA ASN A 4 46.76 -24.52 7.96
C ASN A 4 45.86 -25.00 9.11
N TYR A 5 45.34 -24.07 9.94
CA TYR A 5 44.30 -24.43 10.92
C TYR A 5 43.14 -23.43 10.99
N LEU A 6 43.09 -22.41 10.13
CA LEU A 6 42.00 -21.41 10.13
C LEU A 6 40.93 -21.62 9.05
N SER A 7 41.05 -22.64 8.19
CA SER A 7 40.08 -22.89 7.10
C SER A 7 39.03 -23.97 7.39
N PHE A 8 38.94 -24.47 8.63
CA PHE A 8 37.97 -25.51 9.00
C PHE A 8 36.93 -25.08 10.04
N LEU A 9 36.88 -23.80 10.40
CA LEU A 9 35.93 -23.29 11.40
C LEU A 9 34.89 -22.30 10.84
N LEU A 10 34.92 -22.03 9.52
CA LEU A 10 34.00 -21.09 8.85
C LEU A 10 32.99 -21.76 7.89
N LEU A 11 32.90 -23.09 7.90
CA LEU A 11 31.96 -23.87 7.07
C LEU A 11 30.89 -24.62 7.87
N GLY A 12 30.76 -24.31 9.17
CA GLY A 12 29.87 -25.03 10.10
C GLY A 12 28.72 -24.22 10.69
N LEU A 13 28.49 -22.98 10.25
CA LEU A 13 27.49 -22.07 10.84
C LEU A 13 26.57 -21.39 9.83
N THR A 14 26.63 -21.76 8.55
CA THR A 14 25.73 -21.31 7.47
C THR A 14 24.78 -22.41 6.99
N ALA A 15 24.50 -23.40 7.84
CA ALA A 15 23.64 -24.54 7.52
C ALA A 15 22.58 -24.80 8.60
N PHE A 16 22.03 -23.74 9.21
CA PHE A 16 20.95 -23.87 10.19
C PHE A 16 19.78 -22.87 10.04
N PHE A 17 19.73 -22.06 8.97
CA PHE A 17 18.59 -21.17 8.71
C PHE A 17 17.92 -21.34 7.33
N ILE A 18 18.33 -22.32 6.52
CA ILE A 18 17.68 -22.67 5.24
C ILE A 18 17.04 -24.07 5.31
N ALA A 19 16.41 -24.39 6.44
CA ALA A 19 15.76 -25.69 6.66
C ALA A 19 14.49 -25.59 7.52
N SER A 20 13.75 -24.49 7.39
CA SER A 20 12.46 -24.31 8.10
C SER A 20 11.26 -24.07 7.18
N PHE A 21 11.45 -23.98 5.85
CA PHE A 21 10.34 -23.74 4.91
C PHE A 21 10.01 -24.89 3.94
N PHE A 22 10.58 -26.09 4.12
CA PHE A 22 10.34 -27.21 3.19
C PHE A 22 9.92 -28.56 3.84
N VAL A 23 9.29 -28.55 5.01
CA VAL A 23 8.76 -29.80 5.62
C VAL A 23 7.38 -29.61 6.24
N ILE A 24 6.36 -29.23 5.45
CA ILE A 24 4.96 -29.67 5.68
C ILE A 24 4.26 -29.87 4.32
N PHE A 25 4.75 -30.84 3.54
CA PHE A 25 3.92 -31.55 2.55
C PHE A 25 4.23 -33.04 2.76
N PHE A 26 3.19 -33.87 2.86
CA PHE A 26 3.15 -35.28 3.29
C PHE A 26 2.91 -35.57 4.78
N ALA A 27 1.68 -35.34 5.26
CA ALA A 27 1.04 -36.25 6.22
C ALA A 27 -0.48 -36.00 6.34
N ALA A 28 -1.24 -36.10 5.24
CA ALA A 28 -2.70 -36.22 5.33
C ALA A 28 -3.25 -37.09 4.20
N SER A 29 -2.85 -38.36 4.17
CA SER A 29 -3.63 -39.38 3.50
C SER A 29 -3.38 -40.73 4.16
N THR A 30 -4.46 -41.45 4.42
CA THR A 30 -4.56 -42.81 5.01
C THR A 30 -4.54 -42.88 6.54
N ALA A 31 -5.74 -42.85 7.14
CA ALA A 31 -6.26 -43.94 7.98
C ALA A 31 -7.50 -43.48 8.75
N ASN A 32 -8.70 -43.82 8.27
CA ASN A 32 -9.75 -44.25 9.20
C ASN A 32 -10.76 -45.15 8.49
N GLU A 33 -10.42 -46.43 8.36
CA GLU A 33 -11.40 -47.50 8.17
C GLU A 33 -11.81 -48.04 9.55
N GLY A 34 -13.10 -47.93 9.84
CA GLY A 34 -13.92 -48.99 10.42
C GLY A 34 -13.58 -49.52 11.82
N LYS A 35 -14.43 -49.17 12.77
CA LYS A 35 -15.02 -50.18 13.68
C LYS A 35 -16.35 -49.71 14.26
N GLU A 36 -17.42 -50.30 13.73
CA GLU A 36 -18.70 -50.47 14.43
C GLU A 36 -18.52 -51.44 15.59
N GLU A 37 -19.12 -51.14 16.74
CA GLU A 37 -19.97 -52.13 17.43
C GLU A 37 -21.00 -51.45 18.34
N ASN A 38 -22.11 -52.15 18.48
CA ASN A 38 -23.47 -51.72 18.76
C ASN A 38 -23.88 -52.08 20.21
N THR A 39 -24.71 -51.27 20.88
CA THR A 39 -25.62 -51.75 21.95
C THR A 39 -26.77 -50.76 22.25
N THR A 40 -27.87 -50.92 21.49
CA THR A 40 -29.28 -51.21 21.89
C THR A 40 -29.95 -50.54 23.12
N GLU A 41 -31.02 -49.75 22.82
CA GLU A 41 -32.39 -49.62 23.43
C GLU A 41 -32.59 -49.13 24.88
N GLU A 42 -33.15 -47.93 25.15
CA GLU A 42 -34.59 -47.44 25.21
C GLU A 42 -35.12 -47.34 26.68
N PRO A 43 -36.23 -46.63 27.02
CA PRO A 43 -36.59 -45.23 26.73
C PRO A 43 -37.16 -44.45 27.98
N ALA A 44 -37.41 -43.14 27.77
CA ALA A 44 -38.43 -42.23 28.35
C ALA A 44 -38.67 -42.13 29.89
N GLU A 45 -38.69 -40.89 30.41
CA GLU A 45 -39.88 -40.28 31.03
C GLU A 45 -39.68 -38.77 31.33
N ASN A 46 -40.75 -38.01 31.11
CA ASN A 46 -41.00 -36.61 31.47
C ASN A 46 -40.85 -36.37 32.99
N GLU A 47 -40.52 -35.14 33.39
CA GLU A 47 -41.38 -34.40 34.32
C GLU A 47 -41.04 -32.90 34.36
N ASP A 48 -42.10 -32.10 34.24
CA ASP A 48 -42.19 -30.69 34.54
C ASP A 48 -41.58 -30.33 35.91
N ASN A 49 -41.04 -29.12 36.06
CA ASN A 49 -41.47 -28.26 37.17
C ASN A 49 -41.12 -26.80 36.94
N ASN A 50 -42.21 -26.05 36.86
CA ASN A 50 -42.38 -24.62 37.01
C ASN A 50 -42.07 -24.18 38.45
N SER A 51 -41.38 -23.07 38.65
CA SER A 51 -41.64 -22.21 39.82
C SER A 51 -41.20 -20.76 39.58
N ASP A 52 -42.20 -19.91 39.45
CA ASP A 52 -42.19 -18.47 39.67
C ASP A 52 -41.50 -18.07 40.99
N SER A 53 -40.86 -16.89 41.00
CA SER A 53 -41.06 -15.85 42.03
C SER A 53 -40.44 -14.52 41.58
N ASP A 54 -41.31 -13.67 41.04
CA ASP A 54 -41.61 -12.27 41.41
C ASP A 54 -40.59 -11.41 42.19
N ASP A 55 -40.54 -10.15 41.71
CA ASP A 55 -40.47 -8.87 42.44
C ASP A 55 -39.25 -8.55 43.31
N ASP A 56 -38.56 -7.43 43.03
CA ASP A 56 -38.99 -6.14 43.58
C ASP A 56 -38.12 -4.95 43.12
N GLU A 57 -38.80 -3.82 42.98
CA GLU A 57 -38.35 -2.48 42.60
C GLU A 57 -37.34 -1.85 43.59
N LYS A 58 -36.47 -0.94 43.11
CA LYS A 58 -36.43 0.51 43.48
C LYS A 58 -35.06 1.18 43.26
N GLU A 59 -35.07 2.22 42.42
CA GLU A 59 -34.30 3.45 42.66
C GLU A 59 -34.89 4.22 43.88
N PRO A 60 -34.17 5.15 44.53
CA PRO A 60 -34.13 6.54 44.01
C PRO A 60 -32.89 7.41 44.39
N ASP A 61 -32.81 8.55 43.67
CA ASP A 61 -32.51 9.92 44.10
C ASP A 61 -31.09 10.42 44.50
N ASN A 62 -30.59 11.35 43.66
CA ASN A 62 -30.27 12.78 43.88
C ASN A 62 -29.37 13.32 45.04
N GLY A 63 -28.54 14.30 44.64
CA GLY A 63 -27.99 15.43 45.44
C GLY A 63 -26.54 15.25 45.87
N GLU A 64 -25.60 16.20 45.84
CA GLU A 64 -25.64 17.67 45.87
C GLU A 64 -24.24 18.25 45.54
N ASP A 65 -24.26 19.44 44.92
CA ASP A 65 -23.40 20.64 45.04
C ASP A 65 -21.94 20.60 45.57
N GLY A 66 -21.07 21.39 44.91
CA GLY A 66 -19.76 21.75 45.44
C GLY A 66 -18.88 22.66 44.57
N ASN A 67 -19.18 23.95 44.61
CA ASN A 67 -18.57 25.09 43.90
C ASN A 67 -17.14 25.50 44.35
N ASN A 68 -16.49 26.35 43.52
CA ASN A 68 -15.55 27.47 43.79
C ASN A 68 -14.02 27.38 43.60
N GLY A 69 -13.51 28.41 42.88
CA GLY A 69 -12.21 29.09 43.09
C GLY A 69 -11.35 29.20 41.82
N GLU A 70 -11.56 30.15 40.90
CA GLU A 70 -11.07 31.56 40.87
C GLU A 70 -9.56 31.79 41.03
N GLU A 71 -9.01 32.53 40.04
CA GLU A 71 -7.96 33.57 40.07
C GLU A 71 -6.83 33.34 39.03
N SER A 72 -6.84 34.07 37.90
CA SER A 72 -6.19 35.39 37.65
C SER A 72 -4.76 35.21 37.09
N ASN A 73 -4.14 36.03 36.22
CA ASN A 73 -4.35 37.39 35.74
C ASN A 73 -3.35 37.68 34.58
N ASN A 74 -3.70 38.64 33.70
CA ASN A 74 -2.87 39.63 32.96
C ASN A 74 -1.70 39.14 32.08
N GLY A 75 -1.65 39.48 30.78
CA GLY A 75 -1.38 40.81 30.19
C GLY A 75 -0.31 40.55 29.11
N ASP A 76 -0.29 41.18 27.93
CA ASP A 76 0.07 42.57 27.69
C ASP A 76 -0.04 42.87 26.19
N ASP A 77 -0.28 44.15 25.89
CA ASP A 77 -0.45 44.81 24.61
C ASP A 77 0.83 44.80 23.73
N GLY A 78 0.68 45.04 22.41
CA GLY A 78 1.80 45.53 21.62
C GLY A 78 1.67 45.52 20.09
N ASN A 79 1.15 46.62 19.54
CA ASN A 79 1.25 47.10 18.16
C ASN A 79 2.56 46.77 17.42
N ASN A 80 2.49 46.55 16.09
CA ASN A 80 3.11 47.50 15.15
C ASN A 80 2.56 47.38 13.71
N GLU A 81 2.00 48.50 13.25
CA GLU A 81 1.91 48.89 11.84
C GLU A 81 3.34 49.23 11.33
N GLU A 82 3.65 48.95 10.07
CA GLU A 82 4.00 49.98 9.06
C GLU A 82 4.49 49.36 7.74
N GLU A 83 4.25 50.15 6.71
CA GLU A 83 4.29 49.93 5.27
C GLU A 83 5.70 49.78 4.67
N SER A 84 5.79 49.30 3.43
CA SER A 84 6.47 50.08 2.37
C SER A 84 6.21 49.50 0.98
N ASP A 85 5.64 50.37 0.15
CA ASP A 85 5.70 50.35 -1.31
C ASP A 85 7.15 50.29 -1.82
N ASN A 86 7.37 49.69 -2.99
CA ASN A 86 8.13 50.34 -4.06
C ASN A 86 7.82 49.68 -5.40
N ASP A 87 7.28 50.51 -6.28
CA ASP A 87 7.22 50.36 -7.73
C ASP A 87 8.60 50.05 -8.33
N ASP A 88 8.64 49.18 -9.35
CA ASP A 88 9.63 49.35 -10.42
C ASP A 88 8.95 49.16 -11.78
N ASP A 89 9.01 50.25 -12.54
CA ASP A 89 8.32 50.53 -13.79
C ASP A 89 9.42 50.76 -14.83
N GLY A 90 9.55 49.87 -15.81
CA GLY A 90 10.80 49.71 -16.60
C GLY A 90 10.60 49.29 -18.06
N ASN A 91 9.75 50.04 -18.73
CA ASN A 91 9.35 50.10 -20.14
C ASN A 91 10.42 49.94 -21.27
N ASN A 92 9.90 49.56 -22.46
CA ASN A 92 10.36 49.75 -23.85
C ASN A 92 11.55 48.90 -24.36
N GLY A 93 11.55 48.33 -25.56
CA GLY A 93 10.88 48.58 -26.85
C GLY A 93 11.92 48.14 -27.91
N GLU A 94 11.63 47.45 -29.01
CA GLU A 94 11.13 47.98 -30.28
C GLU A 94 11.13 46.83 -31.31
N GLU A 95 9.99 46.67 -31.98
CA GLU A 95 9.80 46.62 -33.44
C GLU A 95 10.84 45.95 -34.37
N SER A 96 10.36 45.05 -35.25
CA SER A 96 10.05 45.41 -36.65
C SER A 96 9.75 44.19 -37.56
N ASN A 97 8.54 44.23 -38.15
CA ASN A 97 8.12 43.91 -39.54
C ASN A 97 8.97 43.00 -40.44
N ASN A 98 8.33 42.02 -41.10
CA ASN A 98 7.92 42.14 -42.52
C ASN A 98 7.30 40.84 -43.09
N ASP A 99 6.08 40.99 -43.61
CA ASP A 99 5.58 40.64 -44.95
C ASP A 99 6.14 39.42 -45.73
N ASN A 100 5.22 38.50 -46.10
CA ASN A 100 4.87 38.16 -47.49
C ASN A 100 3.67 37.17 -47.48
N ASP A 101 2.48 37.51 -48.00
CA ASP A 101 2.05 37.39 -49.41
C ASP A 101 2.45 36.02 -50.00
N GLY A 102 1.57 35.04 -50.26
CA GLY A 102 0.22 35.08 -50.81
C GLY A 102 0.25 34.45 -52.22
N ASN A 103 -0.39 33.28 -52.45
CA ASN A 103 -1.13 33.03 -53.70
C ASN A 103 -1.97 31.75 -53.71
N ASN A 104 -3.15 31.90 -54.31
CA ASN A 104 -4.16 30.93 -54.70
C ASN A 104 -3.72 29.99 -55.84
N GLY A 105 -4.41 28.85 -55.97
CA GLY A 105 -4.47 28.08 -57.21
C GLY A 105 -5.28 26.78 -57.08
N GLU A 106 -6.60 26.89 -57.30
CA GLU A 106 -7.50 25.77 -57.60
C GLU A 106 -7.09 25.04 -58.91
N GLU A 107 -7.20 23.71 -58.97
CA GLU A 107 -8.13 23.00 -59.87
C GLU A 107 -7.95 21.47 -59.83
N SER A 108 -9.11 20.81 -59.96
CA SER A 108 -9.43 19.39 -59.98
C SER A 108 -8.98 18.62 -61.24
N ASN A 109 -8.63 17.32 -61.11
CA ASN A 109 -9.33 16.22 -61.81
C ASN A 109 -8.81 14.80 -61.48
N ASN A 110 -9.76 13.86 -61.51
CA ASN A 110 -9.70 12.40 -61.31
C ASN A 110 -8.59 11.63 -62.05
N GLY A 111 -8.17 10.52 -61.43
CA GLY A 111 -7.48 9.41 -62.08
C GLY A 111 -7.20 8.25 -61.12
N ASP A 112 -8.12 7.29 -61.10
CA ASP A 112 -8.01 5.92 -60.57
C ASP A 112 -6.79 5.18 -61.15
N ASP A 113 -5.88 4.71 -60.29
CA ASP A 113 -5.11 3.47 -60.49
C ASP A 113 -4.39 3.09 -59.19
N GLY A 114 -4.64 1.87 -58.73
CA GLY A 114 -4.16 1.35 -57.45
C GLY A 114 -2.66 1.08 -57.42
N ASN A 115 -2.07 1.29 -56.24
CA ASN A 115 -0.90 0.56 -55.80
C ASN A 115 -0.91 0.47 -54.27
N ASN A 116 -0.88 -0.77 -53.78
CA ASN A 116 -0.55 -1.09 -52.39
C ASN A 116 0.84 -0.53 -52.11
N GLU A 117 0.93 0.48 -51.26
CA GLU A 117 2.13 0.77 -50.50
C GLU A 117 1.76 0.59 -49.03
N GLU A 118 2.47 -0.33 -48.42
CA GLU A 118 2.33 -0.76 -47.04
C GLU A 118 2.59 0.45 -46.15
N GLU A 119 1.55 0.93 -45.48
CA GLU A 119 1.69 1.85 -44.35
C GLU A 119 2.41 1.08 -43.26
N GLU A 120 3.72 1.29 -43.16
CA GLU A 120 4.47 1.05 -41.93
C GLU A 120 3.89 1.98 -40.86
N GLY A 121 2.86 1.47 -40.18
CA GLY A 121 2.40 2.02 -38.92
C GLY A 121 3.55 1.92 -37.93
N ASN A 122 4.27 3.02 -37.74
CA ASN A 122 5.00 3.28 -36.52
C ASN A 122 3.98 3.23 -35.37
N ASN A 123 3.81 2.05 -34.78
CA ASN A 123 3.39 1.94 -33.40
C ASN A 123 4.53 2.55 -32.57
N GLU A 124 4.52 3.87 -32.42
CA GLU A 124 5.10 4.49 -31.24
C GLU A 124 4.21 4.04 -30.07
N GLU A 125 4.48 2.84 -29.54
CA GLU A 125 4.13 2.54 -28.16
C GLU A 125 4.77 3.64 -27.34
N SER A 126 3.95 4.55 -26.80
CA SER A 126 4.44 5.53 -25.85
C SER A 126 5.07 4.74 -24.71
N GLU A 127 6.39 4.81 -24.56
CA GLU A 127 7.10 4.19 -23.43
C GLU A 127 6.38 4.65 -22.15
N GLN A 128 5.74 3.72 -21.46
CA GLN A 128 5.07 4.02 -20.20
C GLN A 128 6.13 4.52 -19.24
N GLN A 129 5.95 5.73 -18.71
CA GLN A 129 6.88 6.26 -17.73
C GLN A 129 6.78 5.43 -16.46
N LEU A 130 7.91 4.86 -16.04
CA LEU A 130 8.04 4.04 -14.85
C LEU A 130 8.91 4.75 -13.82
N TYR A 131 8.57 4.55 -12.55
CA TYR A 131 9.27 5.09 -11.41
C TYR A 131 9.85 3.95 -10.59
N TRP A 132 11.15 4.01 -10.32
CA TRP A 132 11.79 3.02 -9.46
C TRP A 132 11.67 3.47 -8.01
N GLY A 133 11.13 2.60 -7.17
CA GLY A 133 10.95 2.87 -5.75
C GLY A 133 11.40 1.71 -4.91
N ILE A 134 11.33 1.90 -3.60
CA ILE A 134 11.67 0.89 -2.62
C ILE A 134 10.66 0.93 -1.47
N ASP A 135 10.61 -0.11 -0.67
CA ASP A 135 9.90 -0.07 0.61
C ASP A 135 10.78 -0.69 1.70
N SER A 136 10.50 -0.31 2.95
CA SER A 136 11.29 -0.79 4.09
C SER A 136 10.43 -0.97 5.32
N ALA A 137 10.56 -2.13 5.98
CA ALA A 137 10.01 -2.36 7.31
C ALA A 137 10.72 -1.53 8.39
N SER A 138 12.00 -1.24 8.19
CA SER A 138 12.80 -0.40 9.10
C SER A 138 12.54 1.09 8.87
N TYR A 139 12.74 1.88 9.92
CA TYR A 139 12.68 3.34 9.88
C TYR A 139 13.74 3.93 8.94
N THR A 140 13.35 4.94 8.17
CA THR A 140 14.19 5.64 7.19
C THR A 140 15.08 6.64 7.89
N THR A 141 16.25 6.16 8.30
CA THR A 141 17.33 7.00 8.81
C THR A 141 18.16 7.58 7.66
N GLU A 142 18.93 8.64 7.94
CA GLU A 142 19.95 9.16 7.02
C GLU A 142 20.91 8.06 6.52
N ASP A 143 21.30 7.13 7.41
CA ASP A 143 22.20 6.02 7.08
C ASP A 143 21.53 5.02 6.12
N LEU A 144 20.25 4.70 6.33
CA LEU A 144 19.50 3.81 5.43
C LEU A 144 19.33 4.47 4.06
N TYR A 145 18.91 5.73 4.03
CA TYR A 145 18.78 6.50 2.80
C TYR A 145 20.09 6.54 2.01
N ALA A 146 21.19 6.91 2.67
CA ALA A 146 22.51 6.93 2.04
C ALA A 146 22.93 5.54 1.54
N CYS A 147 22.63 4.46 2.29
CA CYS A 147 22.88 3.09 1.84
C CYS A 147 22.16 2.80 0.51
N VAL A 148 20.88 3.15 0.41
CA VAL A 148 20.08 2.94 -0.81
C VAL A 148 20.67 3.71 -1.99
N VAL A 149 20.92 5.01 -1.81
CA VAL A 149 21.48 5.86 -2.87
C VAL A 149 22.84 5.34 -3.35
N ASP A 150 23.74 4.98 -2.43
CA ASP A 150 25.09 4.56 -2.76
C ASP A 150 25.15 3.17 -3.44
N ASN A 151 24.20 2.27 -3.15
CA ASN A 151 24.26 0.87 -3.60
C ASN A 151 23.22 0.50 -4.66
N PHE A 152 22.08 1.20 -4.71
CA PHE A 152 20.94 0.87 -5.56
C PHE A 152 20.53 2.00 -6.50
N GLY A 153 20.64 3.25 -6.05
CA GLY A 153 20.27 4.45 -6.81
C GLY A 153 19.22 5.29 -6.09
N ASP A 154 18.87 6.43 -6.68
CA ASP A 154 17.92 7.38 -6.07
C ASP A 154 16.47 6.87 -6.21
N PRO A 155 15.78 6.55 -5.09
CA PRO A 155 14.40 6.10 -5.13
C PRO A 155 13.45 7.27 -5.44
N GLU A 156 12.44 7.00 -6.26
CA GLU A 156 11.39 7.96 -6.64
C GLU A 156 10.10 7.75 -5.83
N VAL A 157 10.01 6.67 -5.06
CA VAL A 157 8.91 6.34 -4.15
C VAL A 157 9.50 5.55 -2.97
N TRP A 158 9.01 5.80 -1.76
CA TRP A 158 9.36 5.02 -0.58
C TRP A 158 8.10 4.50 0.14
N GLY A 159 7.94 3.18 0.20
CA GLY A 159 6.85 2.53 0.93
C GLY A 159 7.13 2.45 2.43
N ARG A 160 6.21 2.97 3.25
CA ARG A 160 6.34 3.05 4.70
C ARG A 160 5.02 2.79 5.42
N TYR A 161 5.13 2.26 6.64
CA TYR A 161 3.99 1.75 7.42
C TYR A 161 3.36 2.85 8.28
N LEU A 162 2.03 2.89 8.38
CA LEU A 162 1.30 3.88 9.21
C LEU A 162 1.54 3.72 10.71
N GLY A 163 1.88 2.51 11.18
CA GLY A 163 1.97 2.20 12.60
C GLY A 163 3.06 1.19 12.91
N ASP A 164 3.50 1.22 14.17
CA ASP A 164 4.44 0.24 14.70
C ASP A 164 3.80 -1.14 14.82
N ARG A 165 4.49 -2.16 14.32
CA ARG A 165 4.15 -3.56 14.56
C ARG A 165 5.38 -4.24 15.15
N GLU A 166 5.30 -4.59 16.43
CA GLU A 166 6.43 -5.12 17.21
C GLU A 166 7.16 -6.25 16.47
N ASP A 167 8.48 -6.11 16.34
CA ASP A 167 9.37 -7.03 15.62
C ASP A 167 9.07 -7.21 14.12
N ILE A 168 8.18 -6.41 13.53
CA ILE A 168 7.76 -6.52 12.13
C ILE A 168 8.03 -5.23 11.36
N SER A 169 7.54 -4.09 11.81
CA SER A 169 7.70 -2.80 11.11
C SER A 169 7.77 -1.63 12.08
N ALA A 170 8.59 -0.63 11.74
CA ALA A 170 8.54 0.69 12.33
C ALA A 170 7.50 1.53 11.58
N GLY A 171 6.60 2.16 12.33
CA GLY A 171 5.63 3.13 11.80
C GLY A 171 6.28 4.46 11.46
N LEU A 172 5.65 5.18 10.53
CA LEU A 172 5.98 6.56 10.20
C LEU A 172 5.75 7.47 11.40
N ASP A 173 6.60 8.47 11.53
CA ASP A 173 6.35 9.66 12.33
C ASP A 173 6.59 10.93 11.51
N THR A 174 6.25 12.08 12.09
CA THR A 174 6.37 13.37 11.39
C THR A 174 7.80 13.73 11.02
N ASP A 175 8.79 13.24 11.76
CA ASP A 175 10.20 13.51 11.48
C ASP A 175 10.66 12.69 10.26
N GLU A 176 10.23 11.43 10.14
CA GLU A 176 10.48 10.57 8.97
C GLU A 176 9.82 11.12 7.71
N VAL A 177 8.56 11.53 7.83
CA VAL A 177 7.79 12.13 6.73
C VAL A 177 8.51 13.38 6.21
N ALA A 178 8.87 14.31 7.11
CA ALA A 178 9.61 15.51 6.73
C ALA A 178 10.95 15.16 6.06
N TYR A 179 11.68 14.18 6.59
CA TYR A 179 12.94 13.74 6.01
C TYR A 179 12.78 13.19 4.57
N LEU A 180 11.78 12.35 4.33
CA LEU A 180 11.51 11.81 2.99
C LEU A 180 11.11 12.92 2.00
N HIS A 181 10.22 13.83 2.40
CA HIS A 181 9.79 14.94 1.54
C HIS A 181 10.90 15.98 1.30
N GLU A 182 11.76 16.26 2.28
CA GLU A 182 12.94 17.13 2.08
C GLU A 182 13.91 16.56 1.03
N ASN A 183 13.90 15.24 0.83
CA ASN A 183 14.65 14.55 -0.22
C ASN A 183 13.85 14.39 -1.53
N GLY A 184 12.64 14.95 -1.62
CA GLY A 184 11.78 14.88 -2.79
C GLY A 184 11.17 13.51 -3.04
N ILE A 185 10.95 12.72 -1.98
CA ILE A 185 10.49 11.33 -2.06
C ILE A 185 9.02 11.25 -1.62
N PRO A 186 8.09 10.97 -2.54
CA PRO A 186 6.71 10.63 -2.22
C PRO A 186 6.63 9.34 -1.40
N ILE A 187 5.65 9.28 -0.50
CA ILE A 187 5.48 8.15 0.42
C ILE A 187 4.31 7.28 -0.05
N LEU A 188 4.56 5.98 -0.22
CA LEU A 188 3.50 4.97 -0.36
C LEU A 188 3.10 4.50 1.03
N VAL A 189 1.83 4.67 1.39
CA VAL A 189 1.33 4.48 2.76
C VAL A 189 0.77 3.07 2.94
N ILE A 190 1.36 2.32 3.88
CA ILE A 190 1.07 0.89 4.10
C ILE A 190 0.39 0.68 5.46
N TYR A 191 -0.69 -0.09 5.47
CA TYR A 191 -1.36 -0.56 6.68
C TYR A 191 -1.17 -2.08 6.82
N ASN A 192 -0.39 -2.52 7.82
CA ASN A 192 -0.09 -3.94 8.02
C ASN A 192 -0.62 -4.50 9.35
N HIS A 193 -1.62 -3.90 9.99
CA HIS A 193 -2.15 -4.45 11.25
C HIS A 193 -3.12 -5.63 11.06
N VAL A 194 -3.13 -6.24 9.88
CA VAL A 194 -3.96 -7.40 9.52
C VAL A 194 -3.18 -8.70 9.70
N ASN A 195 -3.84 -9.76 10.19
CA ASN A 195 -3.32 -11.13 10.19
C ASN A 195 -4.41 -12.18 9.79
N ASP A 196 -5.66 -11.74 9.65
CA ASP A 196 -6.80 -12.55 9.22
C ASP A 196 -7.74 -11.65 8.42
N ALA A 197 -7.64 -11.68 7.10
CA ALA A 197 -8.34 -10.79 6.19
C ALA A 197 -9.69 -11.39 5.75
N ARG A 198 -10.51 -11.85 6.69
CA ARG A 198 -11.82 -12.45 6.40
C ARG A 198 -12.98 -11.74 7.06
N GLY A 199 -14.08 -11.64 6.31
CA GLY A 199 -15.34 -11.08 6.78
C GLY A 199 -15.44 -9.57 6.60
N TYR A 200 -16.61 -9.13 6.14
CA TYR A 200 -16.89 -7.73 5.81
C TYR A 200 -16.71 -6.77 6.99
N ASP A 201 -17.31 -7.06 8.15
CA ASP A 201 -17.19 -6.19 9.33
C ASP A 201 -15.72 -6.02 9.76
N HIS A 202 -14.89 -7.03 9.54
CA HIS A 202 -13.46 -6.97 9.85
C HIS A 202 -12.69 -6.09 8.86
N GLY A 203 -13.05 -6.16 7.57
CA GLY A 203 -12.55 -5.25 6.55
C GLY A 203 -12.87 -3.79 6.87
N VAL A 204 -14.11 -3.51 7.30
CA VAL A 204 -14.53 -2.18 7.73
C VAL A 204 -13.74 -1.71 8.95
N GLU A 205 -13.61 -2.56 9.99
CA GLU A 205 -12.86 -2.22 11.21
C GLU A 205 -11.39 -1.87 10.91
N HIS A 206 -10.73 -2.66 10.05
CA HIS A 206 -9.36 -2.39 9.63
C HIS A 206 -9.27 -1.11 8.79
N GLY A 207 -10.24 -0.86 7.90
CA GLY A 207 -10.33 0.38 7.12
C GLY A 207 -10.45 1.61 8.02
N GLU A 208 -11.38 1.59 8.98
CA GLU A 208 -11.55 2.67 9.96
C GLU A 208 -10.30 2.88 10.83
N SER A 209 -9.63 1.79 11.23
CA SER A 209 -8.36 1.87 11.96
C SER A 209 -7.25 2.53 11.13
N ALA A 210 -7.15 2.20 9.84
CA ALA A 210 -6.14 2.76 8.96
C ALA A 210 -6.40 4.26 8.70
N ILE A 211 -7.66 4.64 8.47
CA ILE A 211 -8.10 6.04 8.35
C ILE A 211 -7.72 6.82 9.60
N ALA A 212 -8.04 6.31 10.80
CA ALA A 212 -7.73 7.01 12.04
C ALA A 212 -6.22 7.23 12.24
N MET A 213 -5.38 6.24 11.92
CA MET A 213 -3.91 6.37 11.97
C MET A 213 -3.40 7.39 10.95
N ALA A 214 -3.93 7.37 9.73
CA ALA A 214 -3.57 8.30 8.67
C ALA A 214 -3.94 9.75 9.04
N GLU A 215 -5.14 9.97 9.60
CA GLU A 215 -5.57 11.28 10.09
C GLU A 215 -4.72 11.79 11.26
N GLU A 216 -4.36 10.90 12.20
CA GLU A 216 -3.50 11.24 13.35
C GLU A 216 -2.09 11.66 12.91
N LEU A 217 -1.52 10.96 11.93
CA LEU A 217 -0.21 11.25 11.35
C LEU A 217 -0.23 12.48 10.42
N GLY A 218 -1.41 12.88 9.93
CA GLY A 218 -1.58 14.01 9.02
C GLY A 218 -1.38 13.65 7.55
N VAL A 219 -1.64 12.41 7.15
CA VAL A 219 -1.69 12.01 5.74
C VAL A 219 -2.77 12.84 5.02
N PRO A 220 -2.46 13.52 3.92
CA PRO A 220 -3.40 14.39 3.23
C PRO A 220 -4.49 13.61 2.50
N GLU A 221 -5.60 14.30 2.24
CA GLU A 221 -6.68 13.79 1.40
C GLU A 221 -6.15 13.40 0.01
N GLY A 222 -6.73 12.34 -0.58
CA GLY A 222 -6.36 11.85 -1.91
C GLY A 222 -5.20 10.86 -1.95
N VAL A 223 -4.60 10.53 -0.79
CA VAL A 223 -3.58 9.47 -0.69
C VAL A 223 -4.24 8.10 -0.61
N ALA A 224 -3.67 7.11 -1.28
CA ALA A 224 -4.08 5.72 -1.15
C ALA A 224 -3.46 5.08 0.10
N ILE A 225 -4.24 4.24 0.77
CA ILE A 225 -3.76 3.41 1.88
C ILE A 225 -3.81 1.96 1.42
N PHE A 226 -2.66 1.28 1.45
CA PHE A 226 -2.51 -0.10 1.01
C PHE A 226 -2.67 -1.03 2.21
N VAL A 227 -3.72 -1.85 2.23
CA VAL A 227 -3.77 -2.98 3.17
C VAL A 227 -2.78 -4.05 2.73
N ASP A 228 -1.89 -4.43 3.64
CA ASP A 228 -0.87 -5.47 3.42
C ASP A 228 -1.42 -6.86 3.73
N ILE A 229 -1.60 -7.67 2.68
CA ILE A 229 -2.11 -9.05 2.77
C ILE A 229 -0.99 -10.03 2.42
N GLU A 230 -0.32 -10.51 3.47
CA GLU A 230 0.74 -11.50 3.36
C GLU A 230 0.24 -12.86 2.84
N PRO A 231 1.05 -13.64 2.11
CA PRO A 231 0.63 -14.91 1.49
C PRO A 231 0.07 -15.98 2.44
N ASN A 232 0.36 -15.88 3.74
CA ASN A 232 -0.10 -16.83 4.75
C ASN A 232 -1.34 -16.34 5.52
N TYR A 233 -1.83 -15.12 5.24
CA TYR A 233 -3.02 -14.59 5.88
C TYR A 233 -4.26 -15.16 5.18
N PRO A 234 -5.20 -15.76 5.92
CA PRO A 234 -6.50 -16.11 5.37
C PRO A 234 -7.15 -14.85 4.80
N VAL A 235 -7.73 -14.93 3.60
CA VAL A 235 -8.40 -13.79 2.96
C VAL A 235 -9.72 -14.22 2.32
N ASP A 236 -10.71 -13.32 2.30
CA ASP A 236 -11.93 -13.49 1.50
C ASP A 236 -12.39 -12.18 0.84
N ALA A 237 -13.30 -12.30 -0.14
CA ALA A 237 -13.86 -11.16 -0.86
C ALA A 237 -14.58 -10.18 0.09
N ALA A 238 -15.28 -10.71 1.10
CA ALA A 238 -16.07 -9.90 2.01
C ALA A 238 -15.20 -8.89 2.77
N PHE A 239 -14.03 -9.31 3.25
CA PHE A 239 -13.05 -8.43 3.87
C PHE A 239 -12.62 -7.30 2.92
N MET A 240 -12.23 -7.64 1.69
CA MET A 240 -11.75 -6.61 0.75
C MET A 240 -12.87 -5.64 0.34
N GLU A 241 -14.12 -6.10 0.23
CA GLU A 241 -15.28 -5.22 0.03
C GLU A 241 -15.49 -4.29 1.23
N GLY A 242 -15.38 -4.80 2.46
CA GLY A 242 -15.48 -3.99 3.68
C GLY A 242 -14.35 -2.95 3.80
N TRP A 243 -13.12 -3.35 3.49
CA TRP A 243 -11.96 -2.44 3.41
C TRP A 243 -12.20 -1.35 2.37
N TYR A 244 -12.59 -1.73 1.15
CA TYR A 244 -12.89 -0.81 0.07
C TYR A 244 -13.95 0.22 0.48
N GLU A 245 -15.09 -0.24 1.01
CA GLU A 245 -16.22 0.64 1.35
C GLU A 245 -15.88 1.61 2.50
N ALA A 246 -15.08 1.20 3.47
CA ALA A 246 -14.62 2.09 4.54
C ALA A 246 -13.76 3.24 4.00
N LEU A 247 -12.80 2.92 3.13
CA LEU A 247 -11.88 3.90 2.54
C LEU A 247 -12.60 4.79 1.51
N GLU A 248 -13.44 4.23 0.64
CA GLU A 248 -14.25 4.99 -0.33
C GLU A 248 -15.19 6.01 0.34
N ALA A 249 -15.63 5.73 1.58
CA ALA A 249 -16.43 6.66 2.37
C ALA A 249 -15.61 7.77 3.07
N SER A 250 -14.28 7.71 2.97
CA SER A 250 -13.31 8.62 3.60
C SER A 250 -12.69 9.61 2.60
N ALA A 251 -11.60 10.27 2.99
CA ALA A 251 -10.81 11.12 2.10
C ALA A 251 -9.63 10.38 1.42
N TYR A 252 -9.46 9.09 1.68
CA TYR A 252 -8.36 8.26 1.18
C TYR A 252 -8.83 7.27 0.11
N TYR A 253 -7.91 6.81 -0.72
CA TYR A 253 -8.22 5.79 -1.74
C TYR A 253 -7.99 4.36 -1.22
N PRO A 254 -8.90 3.42 -1.53
CA PRO A 254 -8.72 2.01 -1.19
C PRO A 254 -7.66 1.36 -2.07
N ALA A 255 -6.63 0.78 -1.44
CA ALA A 255 -5.62 0.02 -2.13
C ALA A 255 -5.26 -1.27 -1.39
N VAL A 256 -4.70 -2.24 -2.12
CA VAL A 256 -4.26 -3.53 -1.58
C VAL A 256 -2.88 -3.89 -2.08
N TYR A 257 -2.07 -4.46 -1.18
CA TYR A 257 -0.80 -5.09 -1.46
C TYR A 257 -0.85 -6.59 -1.19
N GLY A 258 -0.20 -7.39 -2.03
CA GLY A 258 0.00 -8.82 -1.79
C GLY A 258 0.41 -9.61 -3.03
N VAL A 259 0.52 -10.93 -2.89
CA VAL A 259 0.91 -11.84 -3.98
C VAL A 259 -0.31 -12.21 -4.83
N PHE A 260 -0.45 -11.57 -5.99
CA PHE A 260 -1.49 -11.89 -6.98
C PHE A 260 -0.98 -12.88 -8.04
N ASP A 261 -0.60 -14.09 -7.60
CA ASP A 261 -0.37 -15.23 -8.51
C ASP A 261 -1.72 -15.86 -8.89
N GLU A 262 -1.85 -16.35 -10.12
CA GLU A 262 -3.10 -16.92 -10.63
C GLU A 262 -3.53 -18.12 -9.77
N GLY A 263 -4.70 -18.00 -9.13
CA GLY A 263 -5.24 -19.04 -8.25
C GLY A 263 -4.70 -19.01 -6.81
N SER A 264 -3.94 -17.98 -6.43
CA SER A 264 -3.69 -17.68 -5.02
C SER A 264 -4.98 -17.30 -4.30
N GLU A 265 -5.06 -17.49 -2.96
CA GLU A 265 -6.27 -17.15 -2.20
C GLU A 265 -6.64 -15.66 -2.32
N LEU A 266 -5.64 -14.78 -2.39
CA LEU A 266 -5.84 -13.34 -2.59
C LEU A 266 -6.40 -13.03 -3.98
N ASP A 267 -5.82 -13.61 -5.05
CA ASP A 267 -6.32 -13.45 -6.42
C ASP A 267 -7.75 -13.98 -6.59
N GLU A 268 -8.05 -15.16 -6.06
CA GLU A 268 -9.39 -15.75 -6.09
C GLU A 268 -10.40 -14.90 -5.31
N SER A 269 -10.00 -14.40 -4.13
CA SER A 269 -10.85 -13.54 -3.31
C SER A 269 -11.11 -12.20 -3.99
N TYR A 270 -10.12 -11.63 -4.68
CA TYR A 270 -10.25 -10.35 -5.37
C TYR A 270 -11.23 -10.48 -6.52
N LYS A 271 -11.07 -11.53 -7.34
CA LYS A 271 -11.97 -11.85 -8.46
C LYS A 271 -13.40 -12.16 -8.03
N ALA A 272 -13.61 -12.52 -6.76
CA ALA A 272 -14.91 -12.81 -6.19
C ALA A 272 -15.67 -11.58 -5.64
N MET A 273 -15.02 -10.41 -5.54
CA MET A 273 -15.69 -9.16 -5.18
C MET A 273 -16.63 -8.67 -6.29
N ALA A 274 -17.47 -7.69 -5.98
CA ALA A 274 -18.22 -6.94 -7.00
C ALA A 274 -17.29 -6.31 -8.06
N GLU A 275 -17.65 -6.43 -9.34
CA GLU A 275 -16.83 -5.97 -10.48
C GLU A 275 -16.53 -4.46 -10.39
N GLU A 276 -17.50 -3.66 -9.95
CA GLU A 276 -17.34 -2.22 -9.76
C GLU A 276 -16.35 -1.83 -8.66
N ILE A 277 -16.06 -2.74 -7.71
CA ILE A 277 -15.05 -2.55 -6.66
C ILE A 277 -13.67 -2.92 -7.23
N GLN A 278 -13.59 -4.03 -7.97
CA GLN A 278 -12.36 -4.47 -8.64
C GLN A 278 -11.82 -3.36 -9.55
N GLU A 279 -12.67 -2.75 -10.38
CA GLU A 279 -12.32 -1.68 -11.33
C GLU A 279 -11.76 -0.39 -10.70
N LYS A 280 -11.92 -0.23 -9.38
CA LYS A 280 -11.54 0.99 -8.66
C LYS A 280 -10.48 0.78 -7.60
N MET A 281 -10.20 -0.45 -7.21
CA MET A 281 -9.23 -0.72 -6.18
C MET A 281 -7.81 -0.73 -6.77
N ILE A 282 -6.93 0.06 -6.17
CA ILE A 282 -5.53 0.15 -6.56
C ILE A 282 -4.81 -1.11 -6.07
N VAL A 283 -4.01 -1.71 -6.96
CA VAL A 283 -3.25 -2.92 -6.67
C VAL A 283 -1.76 -2.65 -6.79
N TRP A 284 -1.03 -3.02 -5.73
CA TRP A 284 0.41 -3.18 -5.71
C TRP A 284 0.72 -4.67 -5.53
N THR A 285 1.15 -5.34 -6.60
CA THR A 285 1.41 -6.78 -6.55
C THR A 285 2.84 -7.09 -6.12
N ALA A 286 3.03 -8.17 -5.39
CA ALA A 286 4.32 -8.77 -5.08
C ALA A 286 4.66 -9.95 -6.01
N PHE A 287 4.10 -9.99 -7.22
CA PHE A 287 4.28 -11.10 -8.16
C PHE A 287 4.43 -10.65 -9.62
N PRO A 288 5.33 -11.27 -10.41
CA PRO A 288 6.33 -12.27 -10.01
C PRO A 288 7.47 -11.69 -9.17
N GLN A 289 8.17 -12.56 -8.44
CA GLN A 289 9.42 -12.20 -7.74
C GLN A 289 10.62 -12.51 -8.64
N GLU A 290 11.52 -11.54 -8.74
CA GLU A 290 12.74 -11.49 -9.52
C GLU A 290 13.95 -11.27 -8.59
N GLU A 291 15.14 -11.06 -9.16
CA GLU A 291 16.33 -10.72 -8.38
C GLU A 291 16.31 -9.24 -7.94
N ILE A 292 16.81 -8.96 -6.73
CA ILE A 292 17.09 -7.58 -6.29
C ILE A 292 18.09 -6.93 -7.25
N THR A 293 17.77 -5.71 -7.72
CA THR A 293 18.62 -4.95 -8.62
C THR A 293 18.75 -3.48 -8.22
N THR A 294 19.76 -2.80 -8.76
CA THR A 294 19.86 -1.34 -8.75
C THR A 294 18.80 -0.75 -9.69
N LYS A 295 18.44 0.53 -9.51
CA LYS A 295 17.56 1.30 -10.40
C LYS A 295 17.89 1.13 -11.89
N ASP A 296 19.15 1.30 -12.27
CA ASP A 296 19.61 1.21 -13.68
C ASP A 296 19.50 -0.20 -14.28
N ASN A 297 19.31 -1.22 -13.45
CA ASN A 297 19.18 -2.62 -13.84
C ASN A 297 17.82 -3.19 -13.41
N ALA A 298 16.83 -2.34 -13.14
CA ALA A 298 15.47 -2.77 -12.86
C ALA A 298 14.93 -3.63 -14.02
N PRO A 299 14.12 -4.67 -13.73
CA PRO A 299 13.52 -5.49 -14.78
C PRO A 299 12.56 -4.67 -15.64
N GLU A 300 12.21 -5.21 -16.81
CA GLU A 300 11.07 -4.69 -17.57
C GLU A 300 9.79 -4.85 -16.75
N PHE A 301 8.93 -3.83 -16.73
CA PHE A 301 7.68 -3.86 -15.97
C PHE A 301 6.73 -4.93 -16.51
N ASN A 302 6.60 -6.03 -15.77
CA ASN A 302 5.76 -7.16 -16.14
C ASN A 302 5.09 -7.81 -14.91
N PRO A 303 4.34 -7.02 -14.10
CA PRO A 303 3.60 -7.55 -12.97
C PRO A 303 2.49 -8.50 -13.38
N GLN A 304 2.10 -9.35 -12.44
CA GLN A 304 0.88 -10.15 -12.52
C GLN A 304 -0.12 -9.68 -11.46
N GLY A 305 -1.37 -9.54 -11.87
CA GLY A 305 -2.45 -9.11 -11.02
C GLY A 305 -3.80 -9.30 -11.70
N PRO A 306 -4.91 -8.97 -11.02
CA PRO A 306 -6.25 -9.06 -11.58
C PRO A 306 -6.42 -8.10 -12.76
N ASP A 307 -6.89 -8.59 -13.92
CA ASP A 307 -7.08 -7.79 -15.15
C ASP A 307 -8.03 -6.59 -14.97
N THR A 308 -8.97 -6.70 -14.02
CA THR A 308 -9.97 -5.69 -13.70
C THR A 308 -9.48 -4.63 -12.72
N SER A 309 -8.24 -4.74 -12.22
CA SER A 309 -7.72 -3.84 -11.19
C SER A 309 -7.02 -2.60 -11.75
N LEU A 310 -6.81 -1.61 -10.88
CA LEU A 310 -5.86 -0.52 -11.13
C LEU A 310 -4.45 -0.98 -10.71
N LEU A 311 -3.84 -1.87 -11.50
CA LEU A 311 -2.52 -2.45 -11.23
C LEU A 311 -1.41 -1.44 -11.53
N TYR A 312 -1.01 -0.69 -10.51
CA TYR A 312 -0.08 0.45 -10.65
C TYR A 312 1.28 0.23 -9.97
N GLY A 313 1.41 -0.79 -9.13
CA GLY A 313 2.66 -1.08 -8.43
C GLY A 313 3.08 -2.54 -8.57
N TRP A 314 4.38 -2.75 -8.59
CA TRP A 314 4.99 -4.07 -8.57
C TRP A 314 6.20 -4.09 -7.64
N GLN A 315 6.11 -4.84 -6.54
CA GLN A 315 7.28 -5.26 -5.78
C GLN A 315 7.89 -6.47 -6.49
N TYR A 316 8.97 -6.21 -7.23
CA TYR A 316 9.61 -7.24 -8.04
C TYR A 316 10.63 -8.04 -7.27
N ALA A 317 11.14 -7.57 -6.13
CA ALA A 317 12.09 -8.34 -5.34
C ALA A 317 12.11 -7.89 -3.87
N ILE A 318 12.41 -8.83 -2.98
CA ILE A 318 12.43 -8.64 -1.52
C ILE A 318 13.81 -8.88 -0.89
N ASP A 319 13.98 -8.35 0.32
CA ASP A 319 15.06 -8.67 1.27
C ASP A 319 16.48 -8.41 0.71
N ALA A 320 16.73 -7.19 0.21
CA ALA A 320 18.08 -6.79 -0.18
C ALA A 320 19.04 -6.84 1.02
N GLU A 321 19.96 -7.82 1.07
CA GLU A 321 20.89 -8.01 2.20
C GLU A 321 21.73 -6.76 2.54
N THR A 322 21.96 -5.87 1.56
CA THR A 322 22.86 -4.71 1.72
C THR A 322 22.22 -3.58 2.53
N CYS A 323 20.94 -3.26 2.28
CA CYS A 323 20.25 -2.14 2.94
C CYS A 323 18.92 -2.55 3.60
N ASN A 324 18.52 -3.82 3.56
CA ASN A 324 17.27 -4.33 4.12
C ASN A 324 16.03 -3.58 3.58
N ILE A 325 15.91 -3.58 2.25
CA ILE A 325 14.82 -2.98 1.49
C ILE A 325 14.26 -3.98 0.49
N ASP A 326 13.05 -3.71 0.03
CA ASP A 326 12.45 -4.35 -1.13
C ASP A 326 12.45 -3.37 -2.31
N THR A 327 12.46 -3.87 -3.54
CA THR A 327 12.57 -3.04 -4.75
C THR A 327 11.30 -3.12 -5.59
N ASN A 328 10.89 -1.94 -6.08
CA ASN A 328 9.60 -1.74 -6.69
C ASN A 328 9.69 -0.98 -8.02
N LEU A 329 8.69 -1.21 -8.88
CA LEU A 329 8.40 -0.38 -10.04
C LEU A 329 6.95 0.09 -9.97
N PHE A 330 6.75 1.36 -10.31
CA PHE A 330 5.43 2.00 -10.30
C PHE A 330 5.14 2.66 -11.65
N THR A 331 3.89 2.61 -12.07
CA THR A 331 3.43 3.34 -13.26
C THR A 331 3.21 4.81 -12.92
N ASN A 332 3.11 5.67 -13.94
CA ASN A 332 2.83 7.09 -13.73
C ASN A 332 1.51 7.36 -12.99
N GLU A 333 0.50 6.53 -13.20
CA GLU A 333 -0.79 6.63 -12.52
C GLU A 333 -0.67 6.45 -11.00
N MET A 334 0.30 5.67 -10.51
CA MET A 334 0.54 5.52 -9.06
C MET A 334 0.83 6.86 -8.39
N MET A 335 1.54 7.75 -9.08
CA MET A 335 2.08 8.98 -8.49
C MET A 335 0.99 9.94 -7.98
N ASP A 336 -0.22 9.85 -8.55
CA ASP A 336 -1.38 10.65 -8.16
C ASP A 336 -1.94 10.25 -6.78
N TYR A 337 -1.57 9.07 -6.26
CA TYR A 337 -2.10 8.48 -5.03
C TYR A 337 -1.09 8.42 -3.88
N LEU A 338 0.13 8.92 -4.09
CA LEU A 338 1.18 8.92 -3.07
C LEU A 338 1.09 10.18 -2.21
N TRP A 339 1.61 10.09 -0.98
CA TRP A 339 1.72 11.26 -0.11
C TRP A 339 2.85 12.18 -0.59
N GLN A 340 2.44 13.25 -1.27
CA GLN A 340 3.26 14.35 -1.75
C GLN A 340 3.41 15.47 -0.70
N GLU A 341 4.39 16.37 -0.89
CA GLU A 341 4.74 17.52 -0.03
C GLU A 341 3.59 18.25 0.69
#